data_AF-A0A3D2L779-F1
#
_entry.id   AF-A0A3D2L779-F1
#
_cell.length_a   1.000
_cell.length_b   1.000
_cell.length_c   1.000
_cell.angle_alpha   90.00
_cell.angle_beta   90.00
_cell.angle_gamma   90.00
#
_symmetry.space_group_name_H-M   'P 1'
#
loop_
_entity.id
_entity.type
_entity.pdbx_description
1 polymer ?
#
loop_
_entity_poly.entity_id
_entity_poly.type
_entity_poly.pdbx_seq_one_letter_code
_entity_poly.pdbx_strand_id
1 'polypeptide(L)'
;HRPVTRHYEGFEGARLSEYASFETVCALAEFITEHGALGAKLHREFGDNLEQARAAFEDYAGSYHSAADFAEEVTRDSGTEIPASLDYYIDWQALARDMAMNGEIMVFQTGFDEVHIFWSR
;
A
#
# COMPACT_ATOMS: atom_id res chain seq x y z
N HIS A 1 -13.14 -14.14 28.14
CA HIS A 1 -13.79 -14.15 26.81
C HIS A 1 -12.72 -13.90 25.75
N ARG A 2 -12.49 -14.83 24.82
CA ARG A 2 -11.69 -14.56 23.61
C ARG A 2 -12.60 -13.83 22.61
N PRO A 3 -12.18 -12.72 21.97
CA PRO A 3 -12.98 -12.10 20.94
C PRO A 3 -13.02 -13.02 19.71
N VAL A 4 -14.22 -13.26 19.19
CA VAL A 4 -14.45 -14.01 17.96
C VAL A 4 -14.40 -13.00 16.82
N THR A 5 -13.36 -13.04 16.00
CA THR A 5 -13.31 -12.27 14.75
C THR A 5 -14.16 -12.99 13.71
N ARG A 6 -15.23 -12.36 13.20
CA ARG A 6 -16.00 -12.89 12.08
C ARG A 6 -15.44 -12.36 10.77
N HIS A 7 -15.20 -13.27 9.82
CA HIS A 7 -14.89 -12.94 8.43
C HIS A 7 -16.22 -12.85 7.67
N TYR A 8 -16.53 -11.68 7.11
CA TYR A 8 -17.65 -11.53 6.18
C TYR A 8 -17.11 -11.67 4.75
N GLU A 9 -17.57 -12.70 4.02
CA GLU A 9 -17.27 -12.86 2.59
C GLU A 9 -17.86 -11.66 1.82
N GLY A 10 -16.98 -10.89 1.16
CA GLY A 10 -17.33 -9.63 0.47
C GLY A 10 -16.41 -8.44 0.78
N PHE A 11 -15.53 -8.56 1.78
CA PHE A 11 -14.65 -7.48 2.25
C PHE A 11 -13.17 -7.65 1.87
N GLU A 12 -12.85 -8.47 0.86
CA GLU A 12 -11.46 -8.74 0.44
C GLU A 12 -10.51 -9.11 1.62
N GLY A 13 -11.08 -9.73 2.67
CA GLY A 13 -10.39 -10.13 3.89
C GLY A 13 -10.24 -9.08 5.00
N ALA A 14 -10.91 -7.92 4.94
CA ALA A 14 -10.91 -6.97 6.07
C ALA A 14 -11.58 -7.58 7.33
N ARG A 15 -11.12 -7.18 8.52
CA ARG A 15 -11.67 -7.62 9.81
C ARG A 15 -12.56 -6.54 10.41
N LEU A 16 -13.64 -6.97 11.05
CA LEU A 16 -14.54 -6.08 11.78
C LEU A 16 -14.72 -6.54 13.22
N SER A 17 -14.73 -5.60 14.17
CA SER A 17 -15.13 -5.88 15.55
C SER A 17 -16.65 -6.14 15.62
N GLU A 18 -17.08 -7.07 16.47
CA GLU A 18 -18.52 -7.36 16.71
C GLU A 18 -19.29 -6.16 17.31
N TYR A 19 -18.59 -5.09 17.72
CA TYR A 19 -19.17 -3.85 18.27
C TYR A 19 -19.11 -2.65 17.32
N ALA A 20 -18.71 -2.84 16.06
CA ALA A 20 -18.72 -1.74 15.09
C ALA A 20 -20.16 -1.24 14.89
N SER A 21 -20.36 0.08 14.90
CA SER A 21 -21.65 0.65 14.58
C SER A 21 -22.01 0.32 13.12
N PHE A 22 -23.30 0.29 12.80
CA PHE A 22 -23.76 0.10 11.42
C PHE A 22 -23.12 1.12 10.45
N GLU A 23 -22.91 2.35 10.93
CA GLU A 23 -22.22 3.42 10.20
C GLU A 23 -20.77 3.05 9.87
N THR A 24 -20.02 2.47 10.82
CA THR A 24 -18.64 1.99 10.57
C THR A 24 -18.61 0.87 9.53
N VAL A 25 -19.58 -0.05 9.55
CA VAL A 25 -19.69 -1.12 8.54
C VAL A 25 -19.92 -0.53 7.15
N CYS A 26 -20.87 0.40 7.02
CA CYS A 26 -21.17 1.07 5.76
C CYS A 26 -19.96 1.85 5.24
N ALA A 27 -19.31 2.64 6.09
CA ALA A 27 -18.13 3.43 5.72
C ALA A 27 -16.96 2.56 5.24
N LEU A 28 -16.76 1.38 5.86
CA LEU A 28 -15.74 0.43 5.40
C LEU A 28 -16.14 -0.23 4.08
N ALA A 29 -17.41 -0.61 3.92
CA ALA A 29 -17.90 -1.22 2.68
C ALA A 29 -17.77 -0.23 1.50
N GLU A 30 -18.10 1.04 1.71
CA GLU A 30 -17.89 2.11 0.72
C GLU A 30 -16.40 2.27 0.38
N PHE A 31 -15.53 2.31 1.38
CA PHE A 31 -14.08 2.42 1.18
C PHE A 31 -13.50 1.24 0.37
N ILE A 32 -13.90 0.02 0.67
CA ILE A 32 -13.45 -1.16 -0.08
C ILE A 32 -14.09 -1.21 -1.47
N THR A 33 -15.31 -0.69 -1.65
CA THR A 33 -15.92 -0.56 -2.98
C THR A 33 -15.16 0.44 -3.84
N GLU A 34 -14.68 1.54 -3.25
CA GLU A 34 -13.93 2.59 -3.92
C GLU A 34 -12.50 2.16 -4.26
N HIS A 35 -11.80 1.50 -3.33
CA HIS A 35 -10.37 1.21 -3.44
C HIS A 35 -10.04 -0.27 -3.63
N GLY A 36 -11.05 -1.14 -3.71
CA GLY A 36 -10.91 -2.58 -3.93
C GLY A 36 -10.00 -3.27 -2.91
N ALA A 37 -9.24 -4.25 -3.41
CA ALA A 37 -8.29 -5.02 -2.60
C ALA A 37 -7.17 -4.17 -2.01
N LEU A 38 -6.81 -3.04 -2.65
CA LEU A 38 -5.82 -2.12 -2.12
C LEU A 38 -6.31 -1.46 -0.83
N GLY A 39 -7.55 -0.94 -0.83
CA GLY A 39 -8.17 -0.36 0.34
C GLY A 39 -8.24 -1.36 1.51
N ALA A 40 -8.64 -2.60 1.26
CA ALA A 40 -8.70 -3.63 2.28
C ALA A 40 -7.32 -3.96 2.89
N LYS A 41 -6.25 -3.97 2.08
CA LYS A 41 -4.86 -4.19 2.56
C LYS A 41 -4.37 -3.02 3.39
N LEU A 42 -4.58 -1.79 2.91
CA LEU A 42 -4.17 -0.57 3.59
C LEU A 42 -4.89 -0.42 4.94
N HIS A 43 -6.20 -0.70 4.99
CA HIS A 43 -6.97 -0.72 6.23
C HIS A 43 -6.38 -1.66 7.28
N ARG A 44 -5.95 -2.85 6.85
CA ARG A 44 -5.32 -3.84 7.74
C ARG A 44 -3.95 -3.37 8.23
N GLU A 45 -3.17 -2.72 7.36
CA GLU A 45 -1.85 -2.17 7.72
C GLU A 45 -1.96 -1.17 8.87
N PHE A 46 -2.97 -0.30 8.83
CA PHE A 46 -3.26 0.69 9.88
C PHE A 46 -4.05 0.12 11.08
N GLY A 47 -4.01 -1.20 11.29
CA GLY A 47 -4.65 -1.83 12.45
C GLY A 47 -6.17 -1.64 12.48
N ASP A 48 -6.82 -1.71 11.31
CA ASP A 48 -8.25 -1.51 11.11
C ASP A 48 -8.73 -0.08 11.45
N ASN A 49 -7.86 0.92 11.27
CA ASN A 49 -8.21 2.35 11.38
C ASN A 49 -8.56 2.94 10.01
N LEU A 50 -9.87 3.08 9.76
CA LEU A 50 -10.40 3.60 8.49
C LEU A 50 -9.97 5.04 8.18
N GLU A 51 -9.87 5.92 9.18
CA GLU A 51 -9.46 7.31 8.95
C GLU A 51 -8.00 7.38 8.51
N GLN A 52 -7.11 6.60 9.13
CA GLN A 52 -5.71 6.53 8.71
C GLN A 52 -5.57 5.91 7.32
N ALA A 53 -6.33 4.87 7.02
CA ALA A 53 -6.33 4.26 5.70
C ALA A 53 -6.81 5.21 4.60
N ARG A 54 -7.81 6.06 4.89
CA ARG A 54 -8.25 7.13 3.98
C ARG A 54 -7.18 8.20 3.81
N ALA A 55 -6.60 8.68 4.91
CA ALA A 55 -5.56 9.71 4.88
C ALA A 55 -4.32 9.26 4.10
N ALA A 56 -3.94 7.98 4.20
CA ALA A 56 -2.80 7.44 3.47
C ALA A 56 -2.93 7.56 1.94
N PHE A 57 -4.15 7.61 1.38
CA PHE A 57 -4.33 7.85 -0.06
C PHE A 57 -3.89 9.23 -0.54
N GLU A 58 -3.69 10.20 0.36
CA GLU A 58 -3.07 11.49 0.03
C GLU A 58 -1.59 11.34 -0.36
N ASP A 59 -0.94 10.30 0.12
CA ASP A 59 0.47 9.98 -0.10
C ASP A 59 0.65 8.83 -1.12
N TYR A 60 -0.40 8.49 -1.86
CA TYR A 60 -0.35 7.47 -2.89
C TYR A 60 0.48 7.92 -4.09
N ALA A 61 1.60 7.23 -4.34
CA ALA A 61 2.53 7.57 -5.42
C ALA A 61 2.08 6.99 -6.78
N GLY A 62 1.36 5.86 -6.78
CA GLY A 62 0.86 5.25 -8.00
C GLY A 62 0.98 3.73 -8.02
N SER A 63 0.66 3.17 -9.19
CA SER A 63 0.74 1.73 -9.49
C SER A 63 1.87 1.48 -10.47
N TYR A 64 2.68 0.46 -10.19
CA TYR A 64 3.89 0.09 -10.92
C TYR A 64 3.91 -1.42 -11.18
N HIS A 65 4.70 -1.89 -12.15
CA HIS A 65 4.87 -3.34 -12.32
C HIS A 65 5.70 -3.96 -11.20
N SER A 66 6.63 -3.17 -10.66
CA SER A 66 7.41 -3.54 -9.49
C SER A 66 7.80 -2.32 -8.66
N ALA A 67 8.15 -2.53 -7.39
CA ALA A 67 8.73 -1.47 -6.56
C ALA A 67 10.10 -0.97 -7.10
N ALA A 68 10.79 -1.80 -7.90
CA ALA A 68 12.03 -1.41 -8.55
C ALA A 68 11.78 -0.35 -9.63
N ASP A 69 10.68 -0.44 -10.38
CA ASP A 69 10.32 0.55 -11.38
C ASP A 69 10.08 1.93 -10.72
N PHE A 70 9.41 1.94 -9.57
CA PHE A 70 9.23 3.15 -8.77
C PHE A 70 10.57 3.72 -8.27
N ALA A 71 11.46 2.85 -7.75
CA ALA A 71 12.77 3.29 -7.26
C ALA A 71 13.64 3.87 -8.39
N GLU A 72 13.56 3.29 -9.59
CA GLU A 72 14.21 3.83 -10.78
C GLU A 72 13.62 5.20 -11.16
N GLU A 73 12.30 5.28 -11.32
CA GLU A 73 11.58 6.51 -11.68
C GLU A 73 11.96 7.65 -10.73
N VAL A 74 11.83 7.44 -9.42
CA VAL A 74 12.09 8.50 -8.45
C VAL A 74 13.56 8.92 -8.38
N THR A 75 14.49 7.98 -8.60
CA THR A 75 15.93 8.29 -8.63
C THR A 75 16.29 9.11 -9.86
N ARG A 76 15.67 8.81 -11.01
CA ARG A 76 15.87 9.59 -12.23
C ARG A 76 15.23 10.96 -12.12
N ASP A 77 14.02 11.04 -11.56
CA ASP A 77 13.28 12.29 -11.37
C ASP A 77 13.91 13.20 -10.31
N SER A 78 14.65 12.65 -9.34
CA SER A 78 15.42 13.45 -8.38
C SER A 78 16.61 14.20 -9.02
N GLY A 79 16.92 13.93 -10.29
CA GLY A 79 18.04 14.54 -11.01
C GLY A 79 19.38 13.85 -10.72
N THR A 80 19.38 12.59 -10.28
CA THR A 80 20.61 11.83 -10.06
C THR A 80 21.29 11.55 -11.40
N GLU A 81 22.52 12.04 -11.58
CA GLU A 81 23.31 11.75 -12.78
C GLU A 81 23.85 10.32 -12.72
N ILE A 82 23.31 9.44 -13.58
CA ILE A 82 23.75 8.05 -13.72
C ILE A 82 24.63 7.94 -14.96
N PRO A 83 25.94 7.62 -14.82
CA PRO A 83 26.79 7.37 -15.97
C PRO A 83 26.25 6.21 -16.81
N ALA A 84 26.18 6.38 -18.13
CA ALA A 84 25.65 5.35 -19.05
C ALA A 84 26.35 3.98 -18.93
N SER A 85 27.63 3.97 -18.52
CA SER A 85 28.39 2.74 -18.27
C SER A 85 27.94 1.97 -17.04
N LEU A 86 27.24 2.61 -16.10
CA LEU A 86 26.76 2.02 -14.84
C LEU A 86 25.25 1.75 -14.85
N ASP A 87 24.50 2.33 -15.79
CA ASP A 87 23.04 2.30 -15.83
C ASP A 87 22.46 0.87 -15.75
N TYR A 88 23.01 -0.06 -16.54
CA TYR A 88 22.60 -1.46 -16.56
C TYR A 88 23.11 -2.31 -15.38
N TYR A 89 23.90 -1.72 -14.47
CA TYR A 89 24.44 -2.40 -13.29
C TYR A 89 23.77 -1.99 -11.98
N ILE A 90 22.79 -1.07 -12.03
CA ILE A 90 22.07 -0.64 -10.85
C ILE A 90 21.05 -1.70 -10.45
N ASP A 91 21.10 -2.13 -9.19
CA ASP A 91 20.12 -3.03 -8.60
C ASP A 91 18.96 -2.22 -8.01
N TRP A 92 17.99 -1.89 -8.86
CA TRP A 92 16.79 -1.15 -8.47
C TRP A 92 15.91 -1.92 -7.47
N GLN A 93 15.96 -3.26 -7.48
CA GLN A 93 15.23 -4.08 -6.51
C GLN A 93 15.82 -3.92 -5.11
N ALA A 94 17.16 -3.90 -5.00
CA ALA A 94 17.83 -3.64 -3.73
C ALA A 94 17.49 -2.24 -3.21
N LEU A 95 17.51 -1.21 -4.07
CA LEU A 95 17.16 0.15 -3.68
C LEU A 95 15.72 0.25 -3.15
N ALA A 96 14.75 -0.28 -3.90
CA ALA A 96 13.34 -0.27 -3.49
C ALA A 96 13.12 -0.99 -2.16
N ARG A 97 13.80 -2.12 -1.94
CA ARG A 97 13.75 -2.86 -0.68
C ARG A 97 14.31 -2.03 0.47
N ASP A 98 15.41 -1.32 0.26
CA ASP A 98 16.02 -0.47 1.28
C ASP A 98 15.10 0.72 1.63
N MET A 99 14.48 1.36 0.64
CA MET A 99 13.48 2.41 0.87
C MET A 99 12.31 1.92 1.73
N ALA A 100 11.79 0.72 1.45
CA ALA A 100 10.72 0.14 2.25
C ALA A 100 11.18 -0.23 3.68
N MET A 101 12.38 -0.79 3.83
CA MET A 101 12.94 -1.16 5.14
C MET A 101 13.24 0.07 6.02
N ASN A 102 13.61 1.19 5.39
CA ASN A 102 13.83 2.47 6.07
C ASN A 102 12.51 3.18 6.43
N GLY A 103 11.38 2.67 5.94
CA GLY A 103 10.07 3.30 6.12
C GLY A 103 9.94 4.60 5.33
N GLU A 104 10.58 4.70 4.16
CA GLU A 104 10.37 5.82 3.22
C GLU A 104 9.11 5.58 2.39
N ILE A 105 8.83 4.31 2.08
CA ILE A 105 7.66 3.89 1.30
C ILE A 105 6.98 2.66 1.90
N MET A 106 5.68 2.54 1.65
CA MET A 106 4.92 1.30 1.83
C MET A 106 4.61 0.70 0.46
N VAL A 107 4.67 -0.64 0.39
CA VAL A 107 4.55 -1.39 -0.87
C VAL A 107 3.44 -2.43 -0.74
N PHE A 108 2.41 -2.33 -1.58
CA PHE A 108 1.27 -3.25 -1.58
C PHE A 108 1.12 -3.94 -2.94
N GLN A 109 1.39 -5.24 -2.98
CA GLN A 109 1.17 -6.04 -4.19
C GLN A 109 -0.30 -6.48 -4.29
N THR A 110 -1.01 -6.10 -5.35
CA THR A 110 -2.42 -6.46 -5.62
C THR A 110 -2.57 -7.49 -6.76
N GLY A 111 -1.58 -7.57 -7.64
CA GLY A 111 -1.51 -8.53 -8.75
C GLY A 111 -0.12 -9.15 -8.93
N PHE A 112 0.06 -9.95 -9.98
CA PHE A 112 1.36 -10.54 -10.31
C PHE A 112 2.39 -9.46 -10.71
N ASP A 113 1.93 -8.46 -11.47
CA ASP A 113 2.67 -7.33 -12.03
C ASP A 113 2.01 -5.99 -11.67
N GLU A 114 1.42 -5.91 -10.47
CA GLU A 114 0.73 -4.73 -9.98
C GLU A 114 1.10 -4.49 -8.52
N VAL A 115 1.88 -3.43 -8.31
CA VAL A 115 2.39 -2.98 -7.02
C VAL A 115 2.00 -1.52 -6.81
N HIS A 116 1.34 -1.23 -5.71
CA HIS A 116 0.96 0.11 -5.29
C HIS A 116 1.96 0.65 -4.28
N ILE A 117 2.43 1.88 -4.51
CA ILE A 117 3.42 2.54 -3.66
C ILE A 117 2.79 3.74 -2.96
N PHE A 118 3.06 3.87 -1.66
CA PHE A 118 2.69 5.02 -0.85
C PHE A 118 3.95 5.59 -0.22
N TRP A 119 4.06 6.92 -0.17
CA TRP A 119 5.05 7.57 0.66
C TRP A 119 4.69 7.37 2.14
N SER A 120 5.70 7.15 2.97
CA SER A 120 5.53 7.12 4.43
C SER A 120 5.84 8.52 4.99
N ARG A 121 4.85 9.17 5.61
CA ARG A 121 4.98 10.48 6.26
C ARG A 121 4.76 10.40 7.76
#